data_AF-A0A930X5S8-F1
#
_entry.id   AF-A0A930X5S8-F1
#
_cell.length_a   1.000
_cell.length_b   1.000
_cell.length_c   1.000
_cell.angle_alpha   90.00
_cell.angle_beta   90.00
_cell.angle_gamma   90.00
#
_symmetry.space_group_name_H-M   'P 1'
#
loop_
_entity.id
_entity.type
_entity.pdbx_description
1 polymer ?
#
loop_
_entity_poly.entity_id
_entity_poly.type
_entity_poly.pdbx_seq_one_letter_code
_entity_poly.pdbx_strand_id
1 'polypeptide(L)'
;MARGRKHRKQFACGHQGFGQTCQTCALKRSRRDCEALNLGRHRRDRQHWKESFADDPINLRGLPKPIVRKARAIIAQLSQGKPYYQLGGKKLRSQHNMIRIPVTRNYRMLCQQIQGKVVPLQVMSHEDYNPIARNTRR
;
A
#
# COMPACT_ATOMS: atom_id res chain seq x y z
N MET A 1 20.48 56.69 23.32
CA MET A 1 20.86 55.57 24.22
C MET A 1 21.46 54.45 23.38
N ALA A 2 22.78 54.23 23.46
CA ALA A 2 23.49 53.24 22.66
C ALA A 2 23.18 51.82 23.18
N ARG A 3 22.61 50.95 22.34
CA ARG A 3 22.42 49.53 22.67
C ARG A 3 23.80 48.87 22.72
N GLY A 4 24.27 48.52 23.91
CA GLY A 4 25.54 47.80 24.09
C GLY A 4 25.59 46.54 23.22
N ARG A 5 26.68 46.36 22.46
CA ARG A 5 26.86 45.18 21.60
C ARG A 5 26.95 43.94 22.50
N LYS A 6 25.97 43.03 22.39
CA LYS A 6 26.05 41.72 23.05
C LYS A 6 27.17 40.92 22.39
N HIS A 7 28.05 40.30 23.19
CA HIS A 7 29.11 39.41 22.70
C HIS A 7 28.64 37.96 22.70
N ARG A 8 29.04 37.20 21.67
CA ARG A 8 28.78 35.77 21.60
C ARG A 8 29.69 35.06 22.61
N LYS A 9 29.12 34.21 23.45
CA LYS A 9 29.91 33.29 24.28
C LYS A 9 30.14 31.98 23.53
N GLN A 10 31.24 31.31 23.83
CA GLN A 10 31.53 29.96 23.37
C GLN A 10 30.91 28.96 24.36
N PHE A 11 30.10 28.03 23.86
CA PHE A 11 29.56 26.94 24.67
C PHE A 11 30.60 25.81 24.78
N ALA A 12 30.51 24.99 25.83
CA ALA A 12 31.37 23.80 26.01
C ALA A 12 31.30 22.81 24.83
N CYS A 13 30.20 22.83 24.08
CA CYS A 13 30.04 22.06 22.85
C CYS A 13 30.75 22.67 21.61
N GLY A 14 31.53 23.74 21.77
CA GLY A 14 32.32 24.39 20.71
C GLY A 14 31.60 25.44 19.87
N HIS A 15 30.26 25.50 19.88
CA HIS A 15 29.47 26.50 19.13
C HIS A 15 29.43 27.86 19.85
N GLN A 16 29.14 28.94 19.11
CA GLN A 16 29.01 30.30 19.65
C GLN A 16 27.55 30.77 19.66
N GLY A 17 27.13 31.51 20.68
CA GLY A 17 25.81 32.12 20.72
C GLY A 17 25.56 33.05 21.90
N PHE A 18 24.34 33.58 21.99
CA PHE A 18 23.95 34.54 23.03
C PHE A 18 23.00 33.95 24.10
N GLY A 19 22.48 32.75 23.86
CA GLY A 19 21.46 32.11 24.72
C GLY A 19 22.05 31.40 25.94
N GLN A 20 21.19 30.94 26.85
CA GLN A 20 21.61 30.09 27.97
C GLN A 20 22.05 28.69 27.51
N THR A 21 21.44 28.18 26.43
CA THR A 21 21.75 26.87 25.85
C THR A 21 22.21 26.99 24.39
N CYS A 22 22.95 26.00 23.92
CA CYS A 22 23.37 25.94 22.51
C CYS A 22 22.19 25.52 21.62
N GLN A 23 21.64 26.47 20.87
CA GLN A 23 20.54 26.23 19.93
C GLN A 23 20.92 25.25 18.81
N THR A 24 22.17 25.28 18.33
CA THR A 24 22.66 24.33 17.32
C THR A 24 22.60 22.89 17.82
N CYS A 25 23.01 22.64 19.06
CA CYS A 25 22.90 21.31 19.68
C CYS A 25 21.43 20.91 19.93
N ALA A 26 20.59 21.85 20.36
CA ALA A 26 19.16 21.60 20.56
C ALA A 26 18.45 21.22 19.24
N LEU A 27 18.72 21.96 18.16
CA LEU A 27 18.20 21.66 16.81
C LEU A 27 18.70 20.31 16.29
N LYS A 28 19.99 20.00 16.48
CA LYS A 28 20.55 18.68 16.12
C LYS A 28 19.86 17.55 16.88
N ARG A 29 19.59 17.72 18.17
CA ARG A 29 18.85 16.73 18.97
C ARG A 29 17.41 16.57 18.48
N SER A 30 16.68 17.67 18.34
CA SER A 30 15.31 17.68 17.81
C SER A 30 15.22 17.01 16.43
N ARG A 31 16.19 17.26 15.53
CA ARG A 31 16.26 16.58 14.22
C ARG A 31 16.43 15.07 14.35
N ARG A 32 17.33 14.60 15.22
CA ARG A 32 17.54 13.16 15.49
C ARG A 32 16.27 12.51 16.06
N ASP A 33 15.60 13.20 16.98
CA ASP A 33 14.37 12.71 17.59
C ASP A 33 13.25 12.60 16.54
N CYS A 34 13.06 13.62 15.69
CA CYS A 34 12.13 13.58 14.56
C CYS A 34 12.46 12.47 13.56
N GLU A 35 13.73 12.26 13.24
CA GLU A 35 14.18 11.20 12.34
C GLU A 35 13.88 9.82 12.94
N ALA A 36 14.19 9.60 14.23
CA ALA A 36 13.89 8.37 14.94
C ALA A 36 12.38 8.07 14.97
N LEU A 37 11.56 9.10 15.22
CA LEU A 37 10.09 8.99 15.19
C LEU A 37 9.57 8.59 13.79
N ASN A 38 10.11 9.20 12.73
CA ASN A 38 9.74 8.87 11.35
C ASN A 38 10.13 7.44 10.97
N LEU A 39 11.34 7.01 11.33
CA LEU A 39 11.77 5.63 11.12
C LEU A 39 10.86 4.63 11.86
N GLY A 40 10.51 4.94 13.11
CA GLY A 40 9.55 4.15 13.89
C GLY A 40 8.18 4.05 13.23
N ARG A 41 7.67 5.19 12.69
CA ARG A 41 6.41 5.23 11.94
C ARG A 41 6.47 4.37 10.68
N HIS A 42 7.52 4.51 9.85
CA HIS A 42 7.66 3.72 8.63
C HIS A 42 7.76 2.21 8.90
N ARG A 43 8.39 1.81 10.01
CA ARG A 43 8.42 0.42 10.44
C ARG A 43 7.02 -0.09 10.79
N ARG A 44 6.26 0.66 11.58
CA ARG A 44 4.86 0.32 11.92
C ARG A 44 3.98 0.25 10.68
N ASP A 45 4.05 1.23 9.79
CA ASP A 45 3.27 1.25 8.54
C ASP A 45 3.57 0.03 7.66
N ARG A 46 4.84 -0.38 7.59
CA ARG A 46 5.26 -1.59 6.86
C ARG A 46 4.72 -2.86 7.52
N GLN A 47 4.74 -2.92 8.84
CA GLN A 47 4.24 -4.07 9.60
C GLN A 47 2.72 -4.21 9.45
N HIS A 48 1.96 -3.13 9.68
CA HIS A 48 0.51 -3.09 9.45
C HIS A 48 0.15 -3.46 8.00
N TRP A 49 0.93 -3.02 7.02
CA TRP A 49 0.71 -3.41 5.62
C TRP A 49 0.85 -4.92 5.43
N LYS A 50 1.88 -5.54 6.02
CA LYS A 50 2.09 -6.99 5.95
C LYS A 50 0.98 -7.77 6.66
N GLU A 51 0.56 -7.30 7.83
CA GLU A 51 -0.50 -7.91 8.62
C GLU A 51 -1.84 -7.86 7.90
N SER A 52 -2.13 -6.75 7.18
CA SER A 52 -3.38 -6.60 6.44
C SER A 52 -3.62 -7.65 5.35
N PHE A 53 -2.61 -8.42 4.96
CA PHE A 53 -2.77 -9.53 4.00
C PHE A 53 -3.33 -10.80 4.65
N ALA A 54 -3.32 -10.92 5.98
CA ALA A 54 -3.92 -12.06 6.67
C ALA A 54 -5.45 -12.03 6.59
N ASP A 55 -6.03 -10.83 6.51
CA ASP A 55 -7.49 -10.62 6.43
C ASP A 55 -8.03 -10.72 4.99
N ASP A 56 -7.16 -10.79 3.98
CA ASP A 56 -7.59 -10.83 2.58
C ASP A 56 -8.08 -12.25 2.19
N PRO A 57 -9.24 -12.38 1.52
CA PRO A 57 -9.78 -13.68 1.13
C PRO A 57 -9.00 -14.37 0.00
N ILE A 58 -8.09 -13.64 -0.66
CA ILE A 58 -7.21 -14.15 -1.70
C ILE A 58 -5.79 -13.65 -1.48
N ASN A 59 -4.82 -14.39 -2.01
CA ASN A 59 -3.43 -13.98 -1.93
C ASN A 59 -3.17 -12.75 -2.83
N LEU A 60 -2.95 -11.59 -2.20
CA LEU A 60 -2.59 -10.33 -2.86
C LEU A 60 -1.10 -9.96 -2.66
N ARG A 61 -0.29 -10.88 -2.12
CA ARG A 61 1.14 -10.65 -1.88
C ARG A 61 1.89 -10.49 -3.21
N GLY A 62 2.94 -9.67 -3.19
CA GLY A 62 3.76 -9.39 -4.39
C GLY A 62 3.15 -8.38 -5.37
N LEU A 63 1.87 -8.01 -5.20
CA LEU A 63 1.23 -7.01 -6.04
C LEU A 63 1.57 -5.57 -5.57
N PRO A 64 1.68 -4.60 -6.49
CA PRO A 64 1.82 -3.20 -6.12
C PRO A 64 0.65 -2.70 -5.26
N LYS A 65 0.94 -1.86 -4.26
CA LYS A 65 -0.06 -1.25 -3.35
C LYS A 65 -1.34 -0.72 -4.04
N PRO A 66 -1.29 0.04 -5.15
CA PRO A 66 -2.51 0.54 -5.80
C PRO A 66 -3.39 -0.59 -6.35
N ILE A 67 -2.79 -1.70 -6.77
CA ILE A 67 -3.51 -2.87 -7.29
C ILE A 67 -4.16 -3.63 -6.14
N VAL A 68 -3.46 -3.83 -5.02
CA VAL A 68 -4.02 -4.44 -3.81
C VAL A 68 -5.26 -3.67 -3.34
N ARG A 69 -5.17 -2.34 -3.27
CA ARG A 69 -6.32 -1.49 -2.88
C ARG A 69 -7.52 -1.66 -3.82
N LYS A 70 -7.30 -1.67 -5.13
CA LYS A 70 -8.37 -1.89 -6.12
C LYS A 70 -8.94 -3.30 -6.04
N ALA A 71 -8.10 -4.30 -5.85
CA ALA A 71 -8.54 -5.69 -5.68
C ALA A 71 -9.44 -5.83 -4.45
N ARG A 72 -9.04 -5.29 -3.29
CA ARG A 72 -9.87 -5.23 -2.07
C ARG A 72 -11.21 -4.54 -2.31
N ALA A 73 -11.21 -3.43 -3.04
CA ALA A 73 -12.45 -2.72 -3.38
C ALA A 73 -13.41 -3.55 -4.27
N ILE A 74 -12.87 -4.34 -5.20
CA ILE A 74 -13.65 -5.27 -6.04
C ILE A 74 -14.22 -6.40 -5.17
N ILE A 75 -13.39 -7.00 -4.32
CA ILE A 75 -13.79 -8.08 -3.40
C ILE A 75 -14.90 -7.62 -2.46
N ALA A 76 -14.77 -6.42 -1.88
CA ALA A 76 -15.79 -5.84 -1.01
C ALA A 76 -17.11 -5.63 -1.77
N GLN A 77 -17.06 -5.11 -3.01
CA GLN A 77 -18.25 -4.94 -3.85
C GLN A 77 -18.91 -6.27 -4.20
N LEU A 78 -18.13 -7.30 -4.53
CA LEU A 78 -18.67 -8.65 -4.77
C LEU A 78 -19.34 -9.22 -3.52
N SER A 79 -18.74 -9.01 -2.35
CA SER A 79 -19.28 -9.46 -1.06
C SER A 79 -20.58 -8.74 -0.69
N GLN A 80 -20.74 -7.49 -1.11
CA GLN A 80 -21.98 -6.71 -0.99
C GLN A 80 -23.08 -7.15 -1.98
N GLY A 81 -22.82 -8.15 -2.83
CA GLY A 81 -23.77 -8.63 -3.83
C GLY A 81 -23.78 -7.81 -5.12
N LYS A 82 -22.80 -6.92 -5.32
CA LYS A 82 -22.69 -6.19 -6.59
C LYS A 82 -22.39 -7.18 -7.71
N PRO A 83 -23.17 -7.18 -8.80
CA PRO A 83 -22.97 -8.13 -9.87
C PRO A 83 -21.68 -7.87 -10.65
N TYR A 84 -21.01 -8.95 -11.07
CA TYR A 84 -19.71 -8.88 -11.72
C TYR A 84 -19.70 -8.06 -13.02
N TYR A 85 -20.82 -7.99 -13.75
CA TYR A 85 -20.90 -7.21 -15.00
C TYR A 85 -20.78 -5.70 -14.77
N GLN A 86 -21.24 -5.18 -13.62
CA GLN A 86 -21.05 -3.77 -13.25
C GLN A 86 -19.60 -3.44 -12.89
N LEU A 87 -18.80 -4.45 -12.57
CA LEU A 87 -17.37 -4.32 -12.33
C LEU A 87 -16.55 -4.51 -13.62
N GLY A 88 -17.22 -4.54 -14.79
CA GLY A 88 -16.59 -4.82 -16.08
C GLY A 88 -16.21 -6.31 -16.25
N GLY A 89 -16.74 -7.17 -15.38
CA GLY A 89 -16.50 -8.60 -15.39
C GLY A 89 -17.10 -9.29 -16.62
N LYS A 90 -16.38 -10.26 -17.16
CA LYS A 90 -16.82 -11.08 -18.30
C LYS A 90 -16.57 -12.55 -17.99
N LYS A 91 -17.53 -13.42 -18.36
CA LYS A 91 -17.33 -14.87 -18.30
C LYS A 91 -16.24 -15.29 -19.28
N LEU A 92 -15.44 -16.28 -18.90
CA LEU A 92 -14.48 -16.88 -19.80
C LEU A 92 -15.24 -17.78 -20.80
N ARG A 93 -14.85 -17.74 -22.08
CA ARG A 93 -15.43 -18.61 -23.10
C ARG A 93 -15.05 -20.08 -22.88
N SER A 94 -13.81 -20.32 -22.45
CA SER A 94 -13.25 -21.65 -22.22
C SER A 94 -13.83 -22.33 -20.97
N GLN A 95 -14.29 -21.57 -19.98
CA GLN A 95 -14.87 -22.09 -18.74
C GLN A 95 -16.03 -21.20 -18.28
N HIS A 96 -17.25 -21.68 -18.42
CA HIS A 96 -18.47 -20.92 -18.10
C HIS A 96 -18.63 -20.57 -16.62
N ASN A 97 -17.93 -21.30 -15.74
CA ASN A 97 -17.92 -21.07 -14.30
C ASN A 97 -16.84 -20.07 -13.86
N MET A 98 -15.98 -19.61 -14.77
CA MET A 98 -14.95 -18.61 -14.47
C MET A 98 -15.34 -17.23 -15.00
N ILE A 99 -15.04 -16.22 -14.19
CA ILE A 99 -15.28 -14.81 -14.47
C ILE A 99 -13.96 -14.06 -14.35
N ARG A 100 -13.64 -13.28 -15.38
CA ARG A 100 -12.52 -12.33 -15.39
C ARG A 100 -13.06 -10.95 -15.04
N ILE A 101 -12.46 -10.28 -14.07
CA ILE A 101 -12.78 -8.90 -13.71
C ILE A 101 -11.53 -8.00 -13.93
N PRO A 102 -11.65 -6.88 -14.65
CA PRO A 102 -10.56 -5.94 -14.79
C PRO A 102 -10.24 -5.22 -13.47
N VAL A 103 -8.99 -5.29 -12.99
CA VAL A 103 -8.53 -4.50 -11.82
C VAL A 103 -7.89 -3.20 -12.30
N THR A 104 -6.99 -3.30 -13.29
CA THR A 104 -6.34 -2.18 -13.97
C THR A 104 -6.19 -2.50 -15.45
N ARG A 105 -5.39 -1.72 -16.19
CA ARG A 105 -5.05 -2.03 -17.59
C ARG A 105 -4.34 -3.39 -17.71
N ASN A 106 -3.37 -3.65 -16.83
CA ASN A 106 -2.46 -4.79 -16.94
C ASN A 106 -2.81 -5.95 -16.01
N TYR A 107 -3.79 -5.78 -15.11
CA TYR A 107 -4.15 -6.80 -14.12
C TYR A 107 -5.61 -7.23 -14.24
N ARG A 108 -5.82 -8.53 -14.08
CA ARG A 108 -7.13 -9.18 -14.07
C ARG A 108 -7.29 -10.00 -12.81
N MET A 109 -8.48 -9.94 -12.22
CA MET A 109 -8.91 -10.84 -11.16
C MET A 109 -9.67 -11.99 -11.80
N LEU A 110 -9.31 -13.22 -11.43
CA LEU A 110 -10.09 -14.40 -11.71
C LEU A 110 -11.02 -14.67 -10.53
N CYS A 111 -12.28 -14.91 -10.86
CA CYS A 111 -13.30 -15.34 -9.93
C CYS A 111 -13.96 -16.61 -10.45
N GLN A 112 -14.51 -17.40 -9.55
CA GLN A 112 -15.30 -18.58 -9.86
C GLN A 112 -16.73 -18.38 -9.39
N GLN A 113 -17.68 -18.81 -10.22
CA GLN A 113 -19.09 -18.83 -9.86
C GLN A 113 -19.40 -20.18 -9.21
N ILE A 114 -19.73 -20.17 -7.92
CA ILE A 114 -20.09 -21.37 -7.13
C ILE A 114 -21.45 -21.10 -6.48
N GLN A 115 -22.45 -21.96 -6.73
CA GLN A 115 -23.79 -21.85 -6.14
C GLN A 115 -24.42 -20.45 -6.29
N GLY A 116 -24.23 -19.82 -7.45
CA GLY A 116 -24.75 -18.48 -7.75
C GLY A 116 -23.96 -17.31 -7.15
N LYS A 117 -22.93 -17.56 -6.33
CA LYS A 117 -22.04 -16.55 -5.77
C LYS A 117 -20.73 -16.46 -6.56
N VAL A 118 -20.16 -15.25 -6.66
CA VAL A 118 -18.88 -15.01 -7.32
C VAL A 118 -17.78 -14.94 -6.27
N VAL A 119 -16.94 -15.96 -6.22
CA VAL A 119 -15.83 -16.08 -5.27
C VAL A 119 -14.53 -15.64 -5.97
N PRO A 120 -13.81 -14.64 -5.46
CA PRO A 120 -12.50 -14.28 -6.00
C PRO A 120 -11.50 -15.41 -5.75
N LEU A 121 -10.66 -15.72 -6.75
CA LEU A 121 -9.61 -16.74 -6.63
C LEU A 121 -8.23 -16.12 -6.55
N GLN A 122 -7.88 -15.28 -7.53
CA GLN A 122 -6.54 -14.70 -7.63
C GLN A 122 -6.51 -13.46 -8.52
N VAL A 123 -5.49 -12.62 -8.33
CA VAL A 123 -5.19 -11.46 -9.19
C VAL A 123 -3.87 -11.71 -9.90
N MET A 124 -3.88 -11.54 -11.22
CA MET A 124 -2.75 -11.86 -12.09
C MET A 124 -2.55 -10.78 -13.15
N SER A 125 -1.32 -10.73 -13.66
CA SER A 125 -0.98 -9.87 -14.79
C SER A 125 -1.65 -10.38 -16.08
N HIS A 126 -1.66 -9.54 -17.12
CA HIS A 126 -2.15 -9.94 -18.44
C HIS A 126 -1.32 -11.08 -19.03
N GLU A 127 -0.01 -11.10 -18.76
CA GLU A 127 0.92 -12.10 -19.28
C GLU A 127 0.66 -13.47 -18.65
N ASP A 128 0.42 -13.53 -17.34
CA ASP A 128 0.08 -14.76 -16.61
C ASP A 128 -1.35 -15.26 -16.93
N TYR A 129 -2.25 -14.34 -17.29
CA TYR A 129 -3.63 -14.68 -17.65
C TYR A 129 -3.75 -15.33 -19.03
N ASN A 130 -2.93 -14.92 -20.01
CA ASN A 130 -3.07 -15.35 -21.40
C ASN A 130 -2.97 -16.87 -21.58
N PRO A 131 -2.04 -17.59 -20.93
CA PRO A 131 -2.02 -19.05 -20.95
C PRO A 131 -3.31 -19.66 -20.43
N ILE A 132 -3.87 -19.17 -19.31
CA ILE A 132 -5.10 -19.71 -18.71
C ILE A 132 -6.31 -19.48 -19.61
N ALA A 133 -6.41 -18.30 -20.22
CA ALA A 133 -7.48 -17.98 -21.15
C ALA A 133 -7.42 -18.82 -22.44
N ARG A 134 -6.20 -19.17 -22.87
CA ARG A 134 -5.95 -19.96 -24.09
C ARG A 134 -5.95 -21.47 -23.84
N ASN A 135 -5.80 -21.93 -22.60
CA ASN A 135 -5.75 -23.35 -22.27
C ASN A 135 -7.17 -23.95 -22.23
N THR A 136 -7.74 -24.13 -23.41
CA THR A 136 -8.71 -25.17 -23.68
C THR A 136 -7.96 -26.51 -23.74
N ARG A 137 -8.32 -27.46 -22.87
CA ARG A 137 -7.94 -28.90 -22.83
C ARG A 137 -6.85 -29.28 -21.81
N ARG A 138 -7.25 -29.99 -20.76
CA ARG A 138 -7.30 -31.46 -20.82
C ARG A 138 -8.38 -31.98 -19.88
#